data_AF-A0A7J4RQZ4-F1
#
_entry.id   AF-A0A7J4RQZ4-F1
#
_cell.length_a   1.000
_cell.length_b   1.000
_cell.length_c   1.000
_cell.angle_alpha   90.00
_cell.angle_beta   90.00
_cell.angle_gamma   90.00
#
_symmetry.space_group_name_H-M   'P 1'
#
loop_
_entity.id
_entity.type
_entity.pdbx_description
1 polymer ?
#
loop_
_entity_poly.entity_id
_entity_poly.type
_entity_poly.pdbx_seq_one_letter_code
_entity_poly.pdbx_strand_id
1 'polypeptide(L)'
;MAQGALVASLKYYGVSPWEVEVLYGLLHDMFAVEQIETEQDEDYSTMVDVFFPLEFSDEFFKWFGHMRWDKVKGILKEMKRRRGVGRHIKIYLRFSGKPNIKFIVDIDEHRLFNTALEKIDFILELLQYQLDPQKIPQNITDVVYMFDTSTNRWRLNTAFSNDKKYLIIENEWKLIT
;
A
#
# COMPACT_ATOMS: atom_id res chain seq x y z
N MET A 1 16.58 0.42 -27.03
CA MET A 1 16.91 0.33 -25.59
C MET A 1 16.01 -0.75 -25.03
N ALA A 2 16.55 -1.93 -24.69
CA ALA A 2 15.74 -2.98 -24.08
C ALA A 2 15.28 -2.48 -22.70
N GLN A 3 14.00 -2.13 -22.56
CA GLN A 3 13.40 -1.91 -21.25
C GLN A 3 13.46 -3.24 -20.50
N GLY A 4 14.22 -3.27 -19.40
CA GLY A 4 14.17 -4.40 -18.48
C GLY A 4 12.73 -4.60 -18.00
N ALA A 5 12.34 -5.86 -17.78
CA ALA A 5 11.01 -6.16 -17.27
C ALA A 5 10.77 -5.41 -15.95
N LEU A 6 9.61 -4.78 -15.81
CA LEU A 6 9.18 -4.19 -14.54
C LEU A 6 9.01 -5.33 -13.52
N VAL A 7 9.68 -5.23 -12.37
CA VAL A 7 9.68 -6.26 -11.33
C VAL A 7 8.83 -5.83 -10.15
N ALA A 8 7.71 -6.52 -9.92
CA ALA A 8 6.90 -6.41 -8.72
C ALA A 8 7.41 -7.38 -7.65
N SER A 9 7.19 -7.05 -6.37
CA SER A 9 7.48 -7.98 -5.27
C SER A 9 6.20 -8.34 -4.52
N LEU A 10 6.02 -9.63 -4.22
CA LEU A 10 5.00 -10.15 -3.32
C LEU A 10 5.71 -10.77 -2.11
N LYS A 11 5.78 -10.02 -1.01
CA LYS A 11 6.37 -10.49 0.25
C LYS A 11 5.25 -10.83 1.24
N TYR A 12 5.34 -11.98 1.92
CA TYR A 12 4.24 -12.43 2.77
C TYR A 12 4.65 -13.44 3.85
N TYR A 13 3.78 -13.59 4.85
CA TYR A 13 3.73 -14.72 5.79
C TYR A 13 2.29 -14.95 6.25
N GLY A 14 1.96 -16.17 6.68
CA GLY A 14 0.60 -16.49 7.18
C GLY A 14 -0.49 -16.42 6.11
N VAL A 15 -0.11 -16.57 4.84
CA VAL A 15 -1.00 -16.55 3.67
C VAL A 15 -1.10 -17.97 3.10
N SER A 16 -2.31 -18.43 2.78
CA SER A 16 -2.49 -19.76 2.20
C SER A 16 -1.91 -19.83 0.77
N PRO A 17 -1.48 -21.02 0.29
CA PRO A 17 -0.95 -21.17 -1.07
C PRO A 17 -1.89 -20.63 -2.15
N TRP A 18 -3.20 -20.90 -2.04
CA TRP A 18 -4.20 -20.39 -2.97
C TRP A 18 -4.30 -18.85 -2.98
N GLU A 19 -4.23 -18.22 -1.81
CA GLU A 19 -4.24 -16.75 -1.69
C GLU A 19 -3.00 -16.12 -2.37
N VAL A 20 -1.83 -16.77 -2.22
CA VAL A 20 -0.58 -16.37 -2.89
C VAL A 20 -0.69 -16.55 -4.40
N GLU A 21 -1.18 -17.70 -4.88
CA GLU A 21 -1.35 -17.98 -6.31
C GLU A 21 -2.29 -16.97 -6.99
N VAL A 22 -3.40 -16.60 -6.33
CA VAL A 22 -4.33 -15.60 -6.86
C VAL A 22 -3.64 -14.23 -6.98
N LEU A 23 -2.94 -13.78 -5.93
CA LEU A 23 -2.19 -12.51 -5.98
C LEU A 23 -1.07 -12.55 -7.03
N TYR A 24 -0.30 -13.64 -7.08
CA TYR A 24 0.75 -13.84 -8.06
C TYR A 24 0.20 -13.78 -9.48
N GLY A 25 -0.87 -14.51 -9.79
CA GLY A 25 -1.49 -14.49 -11.12
C GLY A 25 -1.97 -13.09 -11.52
N LEU A 26 -2.53 -12.33 -10.58
CA LEU A 26 -2.93 -10.94 -10.83
C LEU A 26 -1.73 -10.03 -11.14
N LEU A 27 -0.55 -10.29 -10.59
CA LEU A 27 0.66 -9.49 -10.85
C LEU A 27 1.44 -9.99 -12.06
N HIS A 28 1.57 -11.30 -12.24
CA HIS A 28 2.42 -11.95 -13.23
C HIS A 28 2.00 -11.67 -14.67
N ASP A 29 0.70 -11.48 -14.91
CA ASP A 29 0.22 -11.08 -16.23
C ASP A 29 0.77 -9.71 -16.69
N MET A 30 1.25 -8.90 -15.75
CA MET A 30 1.67 -7.51 -15.99
C MET A 30 3.17 -7.31 -15.71
N PHE A 31 3.73 -8.04 -14.75
CA PHE A 31 5.08 -7.84 -14.21
C PHE A 31 5.87 -9.16 -14.15
N ALA A 32 7.20 -9.06 -14.14
CA ALA A 32 7.99 -10.09 -13.47
C ALA A 32 7.71 -10.01 -11.96
N VAL A 33 7.50 -11.15 -11.29
CA VAL A 33 7.10 -11.15 -9.87
C VAL A 33 8.13 -11.91 -9.06
N GLU A 34 8.76 -11.19 -8.13
CA GLU A 34 9.59 -11.77 -7.08
C GLU A 34 8.69 -12.15 -5.89
N GLN A 35 8.69 -13.42 -5.51
CA GLN A 35 7.95 -13.91 -4.34
C GLN A 35 8.91 -14.10 -3.17
N ILE A 36 8.55 -13.55 -2.01
CA ILE A 36 9.39 -13.55 -0.80
C ILE A 36 8.55 -14.01 0.39
N GLU A 37 8.60 -15.30 0.70
CA GLU A 37 8.10 -15.80 1.98
C GLU A 37 9.07 -15.41 3.09
N THR A 38 8.57 -14.84 4.18
CA THR A 38 9.38 -14.34 5.30
C THR A 38 8.89 -14.94 6.61
N GLU A 39 9.69 -14.80 7.67
CA GLU A 39 9.28 -15.18 9.02
C GLU A 39 8.15 -14.26 9.54
N GLN A 40 7.26 -14.84 10.34
CA GLN A 40 6.17 -14.14 11.01
C GLN A 40 6.72 -13.18 12.08
N ASP A 41 6.13 -12.00 12.22
CA ASP A 41 6.38 -11.12 13.37
C ASP A 41 5.52 -11.50 14.59
N GLU A 42 5.76 -10.83 15.72
CA GLU A 42 5.03 -11.05 16.98
C GLU A 42 3.63 -10.43 16.97
N ASP A 43 3.41 -9.38 16.16
CA ASP A 43 2.22 -8.53 16.24
C ASP A 43 1.05 -9.05 15.39
N TYR A 44 1.33 -9.76 14.28
CA TYR A 44 0.32 -10.24 13.34
C TYR A 44 0.59 -11.68 12.93
N SER A 45 -0.49 -12.45 12.77
CA SER A 45 -0.44 -13.80 12.21
C SER A 45 -0.42 -13.83 10.67
N THR A 46 -0.58 -12.68 10.00
CA THR A 46 -0.55 -12.57 8.54
C THR A 46 -0.04 -11.20 8.10
N MET A 47 0.85 -11.19 7.10
CA MET A 47 1.26 -9.98 6.41
C MET A 47 1.31 -10.22 4.90
N VAL A 48 0.86 -9.21 4.16
CA VAL A 48 1.00 -9.13 2.70
C VAL A 48 1.60 -7.79 2.35
N ASP A 49 2.72 -7.80 1.65
CA ASP A 49 3.38 -6.62 1.11
C ASP A 49 3.52 -6.77 -0.41
N VAL A 50 2.76 -5.93 -1.12
CA VAL A 50 2.80 -5.86 -2.58
C VAL A 50 3.52 -4.58 -2.98
N PHE A 51 4.58 -4.72 -3.76
CA PHE A 51 5.29 -3.61 -4.40
C PHE A 51 4.98 -3.58 -5.89
N PHE A 52 4.43 -2.46 -6.35
CA PHE A 52 4.22 -2.14 -7.75
C PHE A 52 5.37 -1.24 -8.23
N PRO A 53 6.10 -1.65 -9.29
CA PRO A 53 7.19 -0.88 -9.88
C PRO A 53 6.68 0.24 -10.81
N LEU A 54 5.56 0.86 -10.44
CA LEU A 54 4.91 1.96 -11.14
C LEU A 54 4.40 2.99 -10.12
N GLU A 55 4.27 4.23 -10.56
CA GLU A 55 3.68 5.31 -9.78
C GLU A 55 2.20 5.06 -9.53
N PHE A 56 1.71 5.45 -8.35
CA PHE A 56 0.28 5.45 -8.07
C PHE A 56 -0.38 6.61 -8.85
N SER A 57 -0.72 6.36 -10.12
CA SER A 57 -1.20 7.36 -11.06
C SER A 57 -2.37 6.86 -11.92
N ASP A 58 -3.00 7.75 -12.69
CA ASP A 58 -4.01 7.38 -13.68
C ASP A 58 -3.47 6.39 -14.72
N GLU A 59 -2.20 6.53 -15.12
CA GLU A 59 -1.52 5.63 -16.05
C GLU A 59 -1.39 4.23 -15.47
N PHE A 60 -1.11 4.09 -14.17
CA PHE A 60 -1.13 2.79 -13.50
C PHE A 60 -2.50 2.14 -13.61
N PHE A 61 -3.59 2.85 -13.31
CA PHE A 61 -4.94 2.27 -13.37
C PHE A 61 -5.38 1.95 -14.81
N LYS A 62 -4.99 2.76 -15.79
CA LYS A 62 -5.25 2.48 -17.22
C LYS A 62 -4.51 1.23 -17.70
N TRP A 63 -3.26 1.06 -17.27
CA TRP A 63 -2.42 -0.05 -17.71
C TRP A 63 -2.67 -1.34 -16.92
N PHE A 64 -2.73 -1.28 -15.58
CA PHE A 64 -3.01 -2.42 -14.71
C PHE A 64 -4.48 -2.87 -14.82
N GLY A 65 -5.39 -1.91 -15.05
CA GLY A 65 -6.81 -2.12 -15.26
C GLY A 65 -7.62 -2.16 -13.96
N HIS A 66 -8.70 -1.37 -13.91
CA HIS A 66 -9.59 -1.30 -12.74
C HIS A 66 -10.13 -2.67 -12.31
N MET A 67 -10.51 -3.54 -13.25
CA MET A 67 -10.99 -4.90 -12.92
C MET A 67 -9.94 -5.75 -12.22
N ARG A 68 -8.66 -5.64 -12.60
CA ARG A 68 -7.56 -6.38 -11.97
C ARG A 68 -7.28 -5.81 -10.59
N TRP A 69 -7.28 -4.49 -10.46
CA TRP A 69 -7.17 -3.80 -9.18
C TRP A 69 -8.29 -4.19 -8.20
N ASP A 70 -9.54 -4.25 -8.67
CA ASP A 70 -10.67 -4.69 -7.86
C ASP A 70 -10.53 -6.14 -7.40
N LYS A 71 -9.93 -7.02 -8.23
CA LYS A 71 -9.59 -8.40 -7.82
C LYS A 71 -8.50 -8.44 -6.75
N VAL A 72 -7.47 -7.58 -6.85
CA VAL A 72 -6.45 -7.42 -5.81
C VAL A 72 -7.11 -6.98 -4.50
N LYS A 73 -7.94 -5.92 -4.52
CA LYS A 73 -8.72 -5.51 -3.35
C LYS A 73 -9.60 -6.65 -2.83
N GLY A 74 -10.25 -7.39 -3.72
CA GLY A 74 -11.15 -8.50 -3.39
C GLY A 74 -10.47 -9.62 -2.62
N ILE A 75 -9.30 -10.09 -3.07
CA ILE A 75 -8.58 -11.16 -2.36
C ILE A 75 -8.09 -10.69 -0.99
N LEU A 76 -7.64 -9.44 -0.87
CA LEU A 76 -7.22 -8.87 0.43
C LEU A 76 -8.39 -8.77 1.43
N LYS A 77 -9.59 -8.42 0.96
CA LYS A 77 -10.81 -8.44 1.80
C LYS A 77 -11.19 -9.85 2.22
N GLU A 78 -11.11 -10.81 1.30
CA GLU A 78 -11.40 -12.21 1.60
C GLU A 78 -10.41 -12.76 2.64
N MET A 79 -9.13 -12.38 2.55
CA MET A 79 -8.12 -12.71 3.56
C MET A 79 -8.54 -12.20 4.94
N LYS A 80 -8.92 -10.92 5.05
CA LYS A 80 -9.41 -10.33 6.31
C LYS A 80 -10.66 -11.04 6.82
N ARG A 81 -11.63 -11.32 5.95
CA ARG A 81 -12.89 -11.99 6.31
C ARG A 81 -12.64 -13.36 6.94
N ARG A 82 -11.71 -14.16 6.40
CA ARG A 82 -11.37 -15.48 6.91
C ARG A 82 -10.63 -15.45 8.25
N ARG A 83 -9.89 -14.38 8.52
CA ARG A 83 -9.10 -14.19 9.75
C ARG A 83 -9.90 -13.52 10.88
N GLY A 84 -11.06 -12.93 10.56
CA GLY A 84 -11.97 -12.37 11.55
C GLY A 84 -11.59 -10.97 12.02
N VAL A 85 -12.23 -10.56 13.12
CA VAL A 85 -12.01 -9.26 13.76
C VAL A 85 -10.77 -9.33 14.63
N GLY A 86 -10.01 -8.24 14.67
CA GLY A 86 -8.78 -8.13 15.46
C GLY A 86 -7.52 -8.05 14.60
N ARG A 87 -6.39 -7.98 15.29
CA ARG A 87 -5.08 -7.64 14.76
C ARG A 87 -4.38 -8.86 14.16
N HIS A 88 -5.01 -9.45 13.14
CA HIS A 88 -4.55 -10.69 12.50
C HIS A 88 -3.83 -10.48 11.17
N ILE A 89 -4.14 -9.40 10.47
CA ILE A 89 -3.63 -9.13 9.12
C ILE A 89 -3.18 -7.69 8.97
N LYS A 90 -1.99 -7.52 8.40
CA LYS A 90 -1.45 -6.22 7.99
C LYS A 90 -1.11 -6.24 6.50
N ILE A 91 -1.47 -5.18 5.78
CA ILE A 91 -1.19 -5.08 4.35
C ILE A 91 -0.38 -3.83 4.06
N TYR A 92 0.63 -3.99 3.21
CA TYR A 92 1.38 -2.92 2.61
C TYR A 92 1.15 -2.92 1.09
N LEU A 93 0.73 -1.78 0.55
CA LEU A 93 0.66 -1.56 -0.90
C LEU A 93 1.64 -0.44 -1.22
N ARG A 94 2.72 -0.76 -1.91
CA ARG A 94 3.83 0.14 -2.21
C ARG A 94 3.91 0.43 -3.70
N PHE A 95 4.15 1.67 -4.05
CA PHE A 95 4.26 2.15 -5.42
C PHE A 95 5.58 2.91 -5.56
N SER A 96 6.37 2.57 -6.57
CA SER A 96 7.57 3.35 -6.89
C SER A 96 7.18 4.73 -7.38
N GLY A 97 7.96 5.78 -7.08
CA GLY A 97 7.70 7.11 -7.65
C GLY A 97 8.61 8.17 -7.08
N LYS A 98 8.24 9.43 -7.30
CA LYS A 98 8.95 10.59 -6.73
C LYS A 98 7.95 11.50 -6.01
N PRO A 99 7.60 11.20 -4.75
CA PRO A 99 8.15 10.15 -3.87
C PRO A 99 7.52 8.77 -4.09
N ASN A 100 8.13 7.72 -3.52
CA ASN A 100 7.48 6.42 -3.37
C ASN A 100 6.26 6.56 -2.44
N ILE A 101 5.20 5.82 -2.71
CA ILE A 101 3.97 5.86 -1.91
C ILE A 101 3.75 4.50 -1.25
N LYS A 102 3.46 4.50 0.05
CA LYS A 102 3.09 3.31 0.82
C LYS A 102 1.75 3.50 1.50
N PHE A 103 0.80 2.64 1.20
CA PHE A 103 -0.45 2.51 1.97
C PHE A 103 -0.29 1.38 2.98
N ILE A 104 -0.57 1.68 4.25
CA ILE A 104 -0.60 0.67 5.33
C ILE A 104 -2.05 0.46 5.73
N VAL A 105 -2.55 -0.76 5.51
CA VAL A 105 -3.87 -1.20 6.00
C VAL A 105 -3.65 -2.04 7.24
N ASP A 106 -3.92 -1.44 8.39
CA ASP A 106 -3.74 -2.01 9.72
C ASP A 106 -5.01 -1.73 10.52
N ILE A 107 -6.06 -2.52 10.25
CA ILE A 107 -7.43 -2.26 10.70
C ILE A 107 -8.09 -3.54 11.20
N ASP A 108 -8.58 -3.50 12.43
CA ASP A 108 -9.19 -4.66 13.10
C ASP A 108 -10.62 -4.94 12.62
N GLU A 109 -11.44 -3.90 12.42
CA GLU A 109 -12.85 -4.04 12.01
C GLU A 109 -12.98 -4.32 10.51
N HIS A 110 -13.66 -5.40 10.15
CA HIS A 110 -13.85 -5.83 8.76
C HIS A 110 -14.49 -4.75 7.86
N ARG A 111 -15.51 -4.03 8.33
CA ARG A 111 -16.19 -3.01 7.53
C ARG A 111 -15.27 -1.83 7.22
N LEU A 112 -14.49 -1.39 8.21
CA LEU A 112 -13.51 -0.33 8.05
C LEU A 112 -12.34 -0.76 7.15
N PHE A 113 -11.88 -2.00 7.30
CA PHE A 113 -10.86 -2.58 6.43
C PHE A 113 -11.30 -2.58 4.95
N ASN A 114 -12.53 -3.03 4.67
CA ASN A 114 -13.08 -3.03 3.31
C ASN A 114 -13.22 -1.59 2.78
N THR A 115 -13.66 -0.68 3.65
CA THR A 115 -13.81 0.74 3.32
C THR A 115 -12.46 1.38 3.00
N ALA A 116 -11.41 1.04 3.75
CA ALA A 116 -10.06 1.52 3.50
C ALA A 116 -9.58 1.10 2.11
N LEU A 117 -9.69 -0.19 1.77
CA LEU A 117 -9.31 -0.69 0.45
C LEU A 117 -10.08 -0.02 -0.69
N GLU A 118 -11.39 0.18 -0.55
CA GLU A 118 -12.17 0.87 -1.59
C GLU A 118 -11.83 2.35 -1.73
N LYS A 119 -11.38 2.99 -0.65
CA LYS A 119 -11.09 4.42 -0.67
C LYS A 119 -9.65 4.76 -1.07
N ILE A 120 -8.79 3.78 -1.33
CA ILE A 120 -7.40 4.02 -1.76
C ILE A 120 -7.40 4.87 -3.04
N ASP A 121 -8.28 4.57 -3.98
CA ASP A 121 -8.29 5.15 -5.32
C ASP A 121 -8.57 6.65 -5.29
N PHE A 122 -9.35 7.14 -4.31
CA PHE A 122 -9.61 8.57 -4.11
C PHE A 122 -8.36 9.38 -3.74
N ILE A 123 -7.29 8.74 -3.26
CA ILE A 123 -6.04 9.45 -2.99
C ILE A 123 -5.43 10.00 -4.27
N LEU A 124 -5.68 9.37 -5.42
CA LEU A 124 -5.18 9.81 -6.72
C LEU A 124 -5.53 11.28 -7.01
N GLU A 125 -6.77 11.67 -6.74
CA GLU A 125 -7.26 13.05 -6.92
C GLU A 125 -6.63 14.05 -5.94
N LEU A 126 -6.12 13.57 -4.82
CA LEU A 126 -5.57 14.39 -3.73
C LEU A 126 -4.05 14.52 -3.78
N LEU A 127 -3.36 13.67 -4.55
CA LEU A 127 -1.89 13.61 -4.58
C LEU A 127 -1.27 14.97 -4.86
N GLN A 128 -1.74 15.68 -5.90
CA GLN A 128 -1.19 16.98 -6.29
C GLN A 128 -1.26 18.03 -5.17
N TYR A 129 -2.26 17.94 -4.31
CA TYR A 129 -2.45 18.89 -3.20
C TYR A 129 -1.70 18.47 -1.94
N GLN A 130 -1.62 17.16 -1.69
CA GLN A 130 -0.98 16.59 -0.49
C GLN A 130 0.53 16.51 -0.61
N LEU A 131 1.04 16.33 -1.83
CA LEU A 131 2.47 16.24 -2.16
C LEU A 131 2.99 17.53 -2.81
N ASP A 132 2.29 18.65 -2.61
CA ASP A 132 2.71 19.97 -3.04
C ASP A 132 4.11 20.26 -2.46
N PRO A 133 5.15 20.49 -3.30
CA PRO A 133 6.52 20.76 -2.85
C PRO A 133 6.64 21.96 -1.91
N GLN A 134 5.66 22.87 -1.88
CA GLN A 134 5.63 24.01 -0.95
C GLN A 134 5.14 23.62 0.45
N LYS A 135 4.46 22.48 0.60
CA LYS A 135 3.80 22.04 1.85
C LYS A 135 4.45 20.82 2.47
N ILE A 136 5.27 20.08 1.73
CA ILE A 136 6.01 18.92 2.23
C ILE A 136 7.48 19.26 2.50
N PRO A 137 8.18 18.50 3.37
CA PRO A 137 9.61 18.70 3.57
C PRO A 137 10.38 18.51 2.25
N GLN A 138 11.56 19.10 2.14
CA GLN A 138 12.37 18.95 0.93
C GLN A 138 12.96 17.55 0.80
N ASN A 139 13.16 17.09 -0.44
CA ASN A 139 13.82 15.83 -0.77
C ASN A 139 13.14 14.60 -0.14
N ILE A 140 11.81 14.54 -0.15
CA ILE A 140 11.08 13.33 0.29
C ILE A 140 11.36 12.19 -0.68
N THR A 141 11.77 11.05 -0.14
CA THR A 141 11.96 9.79 -0.89
C THR A 141 10.72 8.90 -0.79
N ASP A 142 10.05 8.91 0.36
CA ASP A 142 8.92 8.03 0.64
C ASP A 142 7.84 8.75 1.46
N VAL A 143 6.59 8.45 1.15
CA VAL A 143 5.43 8.88 1.94
C VAL A 143 4.59 7.68 2.35
N VAL A 144 4.01 7.78 3.54
CA VAL A 144 3.16 6.74 4.12
C VAL A 144 1.78 7.31 4.39
N TYR A 145 0.80 6.63 3.83
CA TYR A 145 -0.61 6.84 4.08
C TYR A 145 -1.12 5.79 5.08
N MET A 146 -1.93 6.25 6.03
CA MET A 146 -2.66 5.41 6.96
C MET A 146 -4.14 5.76 6.92
N PHE A 147 -5.00 4.76 7.09
CA PHE A 147 -6.44 4.99 7.11
C PHE A 147 -6.87 5.45 8.50
N ASP A 148 -7.41 6.66 8.59
CA ASP A 148 -8.00 7.20 9.80
C ASP A 148 -9.43 6.66 9.95
N THR A 149 -9.60 5.72 10.87
CA THR A 149 -10.88 5.06 11.17
C THR A 149 -11.91 6.00 11.79
N SER A 150 -11.49 7.10 12.42
CA SER A 150 -12.41 8.09 13.02
C SER A 150 -13.10 8.93 11.94
N THR A 151 -12.38 9.23 10.85
CA THR A 151 -12.92 10.04 9.75
C THR A 151 -13.21 9.26 8.47
N ASN A 152 -12.91 7.96 8.44
CA ASN A 152 -13.05 7.07 7.28
C ASN A 152 -12.33 7.60 6.04
N ARG A 153 -11.10 8.10 6.20
CA ARG A 153 -10.29 8.71 5.14
C ARG A 153 -8.84 8.25 5.24
N TRP A 154 -8.21 8.07 4.08
CA TRP A 154 -6.76 7.96 4.02
C TRP A 154 -6.13 9.32 4.32
N ARG A 155 -5.12 9.32 5.19
CA ARG A 155 -4.34 10.50 5.53
C ARG A 155 -2.86 10.23 5.29
N LEU A 156 -2.21 11.21 4.70
CA LEU A 156 -0.76 11.30 4.72
C LEU A 156 -0.33 11.38 6.19
N ASN A 157 0.54 10.47 6.63
CA ASN A 157 0.88 10.29 8.03
C ASN A 157 2.36 10.53 8.30
N THR A 158 3.21 9.90 7.48
CA THR A 158 4.67 9.97 7.61
C THR A 158 5.31 10.32 6.28
N ALA A 159 6.40 11.06 6.30
CA ALA A 159 7.29 11.24 5.15
C ALA A 159 8.74 10.98 5.57
N PHE A 160 9.54 10.51 4.62
CA PHE A 160 10.96 10.20 4.81
C PHE A 160 11.80 11.00 3.84
N SER A 161 12.93 11.54 4.34
CA SER A 161 13.94 12.19 3.52
C SER A 161 15.31 11.72 3.97
N ASN A 162 15.92 10.82 3.19
CA ASN A 162 17.15 10.12 3.59
C ASN A 162 16.95 9.46 4.98
N ASP A 163 17.77 9.80 5.97
CA ASP A 163 17.69 9.26 7.32
C ASP A 163 16.69 10.00 8.24
N LYS A 164 15.92 10.95 7.71
CA LYS A 164 14.98 11.76 8.49
C LYS A 164 13.55 11.25 8.34
N LYS A 165 12.85 11.14 9.46
CA LYS A 165 11.42 10.82 9.52
C LYS A 165 10.63 12.05 9.95
N TYR A 166 9.55 12.34 9.24
CA TYR A 166 8.63 13.43 9.54
C TYR A 166 7.25 12.86 9.82
N LEU A 167 6.56 13.35 10.85
CA LEU A 167 5.14 13.08 11.08
C LEU A 167 4.31 14.34 10.86
N ILE A 168 3.09 14.17 10.35
CA ILE A 168 2.09 15.25 10.36
C ILE A 168 1.45 15.31 11.74
N ILE A 169 1.64 16.43 12.43
CA ILE A 169 1.01 16.74 13.72
C ILE A 169 0.33 18.11 13.55
N GLU A 170 -0.99 18.19 13.78
CA GLU A 170 -1.77 19.43 13.65
C GLU A 170 -1.63 20.12 12.27
N ASN A 171 -1.55 19.31 11.20
CA ASN A 171 -1.30 19.74 9.82
C ASN A 171 0.10 20.33 9.55
N GLU A 172 1.04 20.17 10.47
CA GLU A 172 2.44 20.57 10.27
C GLU A 172 3.38 19.36 10.29
N TRP A 173 4.40 19.41 9.45
CA TRP A 173 5.45 18.39 9.44
C TRP A 173 6.46 18.61 10.55
N LYS A 174 6.53 17.66 11.48
CA LYS A 174 7.50 17.67 12.59
C LYS A 174 8.53 16.57 12.38
N LEU A 175 9.81 16.94 12.41
CA LEU A 175 10.92 15.99 12.38
C LEU A 175 10.90 15.16 13.67
N ILE A 176 10.99 13.85 13.53
CA ILE A 176 11.14 12.92 14.64
C ILE A 176 12.55 12.35 14.55
N THR A 177 13.32 12.56 15.62
CA THR A 177 14.68 12.03 15.81
C THR A 177 14.62 10.60 16.32
#